data_AF-A0A538JMD8-F1
#
_entry.id   AF-A0A538JMD8-F1
#
_cell.length_a   1.000
_cell.length_b   1.000
_cell.length_c   1.000
_cell.angle_alpha   90.00
_cell.angle_beta   90.00
_cell.angle_gamma   90.00
#
_symmetry.space_group_name_H-M   'P 1'
#
loop_
_entity.id
_entity.type
_entity.pdbx_description
1 polymer ?
#
loop_
_entity_poly.entity_id
_entity_poly.type
_entity_poly.pdbx_seq_one_letter_code
_entity_poly.pdbx_strand_id
1 'polypeptide(L)'
;MSVPREGGCACGSVRYRLTSDPLFTHCCHCLNCQRQTGSAFVINLLIEADRVELLADAPQPVGVPRDDGEQRIFRCPTCQVAVFSEYTRPEVRFVRGGTLDQPSSVTPDVHIFTKSKLPWITLPDSAPVFDVYYDTKALWPAASLKRLEAVLARAHSDA
;
A
#
# COMPACT_ATOMS: atom_id res chain seq x y z
N MET A 1 6.97 6.10 20.90
CA MET A 1 6.65 4.74 20.41
C MET A 1 5.40 4.88 19.58
N SER A 2 5.42 4.50 18.30
CA SER A 2 4.22 4.59 17.46
C SER A 2 3.17 3.57 17.94
N VAL A 3 1.90 3.97 17.93
CA VAL A 3 0.80 3.08 18.29
C VAL A 3 0.67 2.02 17.19
N PRO A 4 0.62 0.71 17.51
CA PRO A 4 0.44 -0.32 16.50
C PRO A 4 -0.87 -0.10 15.75
N ARG A 5 -0.82 -0.12 14.41
CA ARG A 5 -2.01 -0.03 13.56
C ARG A 5 -2.46 -1.44 13.21
N GLU A 6 -3.68 -1.77 13.57
CA GLU A 6 -4.32 -3.03 13.20
C GLU A 6 -5.38 -2.80 12.12
N GLY A 7 -5.70 -3.88 11.42
CA GLY A 7 -6.73 -3.89 10.40
C GLY A 7 -7.10 -5.30 9.99
N GLY A 8 -7.96 -5.39 9.00
CA GLY A 8 -8.45 -6.66 8.51
C GLY A 8 -9.42 -6.54 7.35
N CYS A 9 -9.84 -7.69 6.86
CA CYS A 9 -10.90 -7.76 5.86
C CYS A 9 -12.28 -7.49 6.47
N ALA A 10 -13.29 -7.25 5.62
CA ALA A 10 -14.64 -6.89 6.08
C ALA A 10 -15.33 -7.99 6.91
N CYS A 11 -15.03 -9.28 6.67
CA CYS A 11 -15.60 -10.37 7.46
C CYS A 11 -14.78 -10.76 8.69
N GLY A 12 -13.64 -10.11 8.92
CA GLY A 12 -12.79 -10.34 10.10
C GLY A 12 -11.94 -11.61 10.10
N SER A 13 -12.02 -12.49 9.10
CA SER A 13 -11.20 -13.73 9.07
C SER A 13 -9.71 -13.45 8.85
N VAL A 14 -9.39 -12.42 8.06
CA VAL A 14 -8.02 -11.93 7.90
C VAL A 14 -7.84 -10.71 8.80
N ARG A 15 -6.88 -10.79 9.71
CA ARG A 15 -6.46 -9.72 10.63
C ARG A 15 -4.95 -9.52 10.53
N TYR A 16 -4.50 -8.27 10.61
CA TYR A 16 -3.08 -7.95 10.57
C TYR A 16 -2.72 -6.79 11.51
N ARG A 17 -1.44 -6.70 11.85
CA ARG A 17 -0.81 -5.60 12.59
C ARG A 17 0.38 -5.05 11.83
N LEU A 18 0.49 -3.73 11.78
CA LEU A 18 1.69 -3.04 11.34
C LEU A 18 2.58 -2.77 12.56
N THR A 19 3.79 -3.35 12.58
CA THR A 19 4.71 -3.25 13.72
C THR A 19 5.58 -1.99 13.70
N SER A 20 5.39 -1.11 12.72
CA SER A 20 6.03 0.19 12.60
C SER A 20 5.20 1.14 11.74
N ASP A 21 5.57 2.41 11.68
CA ASP A 21 4.97 3.34 10.72
C ASP A 21 5.33 2.96 9.27
N PRO A 22 4.42 3.20 8.30
CA PRO A 22 4.71 3.01 6.89
C PRO A 22 5.95 3.78 6.46
N LEU A 23 6.64 3.27 5.44
CA LEU A 23 7.72 3.98 4.76
C LEU A 23 7.19 5.24 4.07
N PHE A 24 6.03 5.12 3.41
CA PHE A 24 5.37 6.19 2.68
C PHE A 24 3.93 5.78 2.31
N THR A 25 3.02 6.74 2.16
CA THR A 25 1.61 6.50 1.87
C THR A 25 1.21 7.12 0.54
N HIS A 26 0.81 6.30 -0.43
CA HIS A 26 0.35 6.76 -1.74
C HIS A 26 -1.17 6.82 -1.80
N CYS A 27 -1.72 7.91 -2.35
CA CYS A 27 -3.04 7.93 -2.94
C CYS A 27 -2.90 7.79 -4.47
N CYS A 28 -3.18 6.60 -5.00
CA CYS A 28 -3.00 6.30 -6.42
C CYS A 28 -4.31 6.37 -7.20
N HIS A 29 -4.32 7.19 -8.25
CA HIS A 29 -5.48 7.49 -9.08
C HIS A 29 -5.48 6.73 -10.42
N CYS A 30 -4.55 5.81 -10.66
CA CYS A 30 -4.50 5.09 -11.93
C CYS A 30 -5.72 4.18 -12.13
N LEU A 31 -6.08 3.93 -13.39
CA LEU A 31 -7.25 3.10 -13.74
C LEU A 31 -7.15 1.67 -13.18
N ASN A 32 -5.95 1.10 -13.06
CA ASN A 32 -5.77 -0.20 -12.44
C ASN A 32 -6.15 -0.17 -10.94
N CYS A 33 -5.73 0.86 -10.20
CA CYS A 33 -6.12 1.02 -8.80
C CYS A 33 -7.62 1.27 -8.63
N GLN A 34 -8.23 2.05 -9.53
CA GLN A 34 -9.68 2.25 -9.57
C GLN A 34 -10.41 0.92 -9.79
N ARG A 35 -10.03 0.13 -10.80
CA ARG A 35 -10.61 -1.20 -11.07
C ARG A 35 -10.46 -2.16 -9.90
N GLN A 36 -9.31 -2.16 -9.22
CA GLN A 36 -9.05 -3.10 -8.12
C GLN A 36 -9.89 -2.82 -6.87
N THR A 37 -10.31 -1.57 -6.69
CA THR A 37 -11.06 -1.14 -5.51
C THR A 37 -12.54 -0.86 -5.82
N GLY A 38 -12.90 -0.66 -7.08
CA GLY A 38 -14.19 -0.08 -7.47
C GLY A 38 -14.36 1.39 -7.06
N SER A 39 -13.30 2.06 -6.57
CA SER A 39 -13.32 3.43 -6.06
C SER A 39 -12.56 4.39 -6.98
N ALA A 40 -12.57 5.69 -6.64
CA ALA A 40 -11.88 6.74 -7.38
C ALA A 40 -10.33 6.64 -7.28
N PHE A 41 -9.82 5.97 -6.25
CA PHE A 41 -8.39 5.80 -5.98
C PHE A 41 -8.18 4.66 -4.97
N VAL A 42 -6.93 4.29 -4.75
CA VAL A 42 -6.52 3.45 -3.62
C VAL A 42 -5.54 4.17 -2.72
N ILE A 43 -5.67 3.97 -1.41
CA ILE A 43 -4.66 4.36 -0.43
C ILE A 43 -3.77 3.15 -0.15
N ASN A 44 -2.49 3.26 -0.50
CA ASN A 44 -1.48 2.23 -0.27
C ASN A 44 -0.47 2.71 0.75
N LEU A 45 -0.35 1.99 1.86
CA LEU A 45 0.69 2.20 2.86
C LEU A 45 1.84 1.26 2.48
N LEU A 46 2.96 1.83 2.06
CA LEU A 46 4.14 1.07 1.72
C LEU A 46 4.88 0.75 3.00
N ILE A 47 5.12 -0.52 3.26
CA ILE A 47 5.82 -0.98 4.46
C ILE A 47 6.59 -2.27 4.15
N GLU A 48 7.67 -2.52 4.87
CA GLU A 48 8.44 -3.75 4.76
C GLU A 48 7.55 -4.96 5.07
N ALA A 49 7.71 -6.05 4.32
CA ALA A 49 6.87 -7.24 4.44
C ALA A 49 6.97 -7.89 5.83
N ASP A 50 8.14 -7.85 6.45
CA ASP A 50 8.38 -8.35 7.81
C ASP A 50 7.74 -7.49 8.91
N ARG A 51 7.20 -6.31 8.55
CA ARG A 51 6.46 -5.44 9.48
C ARG A 51 4.95 -5.59 9.37
N VAL A 52 4.46 -6.49 8.50
CA VAL A 52 3.06 -6.89 8.43
C VAL A 52 2.90 -8.25 9.12
N GLU A 53 2.44 -8.22 10.37
CA GLU A 53 2.17 -9.42 11.16
C GLU A 53 0.72 -9.88 10.91
N LEU A 54 0.51 -11.14 10.53
CA LEU A 54 -0.83 -11.73 10.44
C LEU A 54 -1.27 -12.19 11.82
N LEU A 55 -2.46 -11.75 12.25
CA LEU A 55 -3.04 -12.08 13.55
C LEU A 55 -4.10 -13.19 13.48
N ALA A 56 -4.54 -13.54 12.26
CA ALA A 56 -5.55 -14.55 11.98
C ALA A 56 -5.23 -15.21 10.62
N ASP A 57 -6.25 -15.62 9.87
CA ASP A 57 -6.06 -16.34 8.60
C ASP A 57 -5.22 -15.56 7.60
N ALA A 58 -4.47 -16.30 6.79
CA ALA A 58 -3.69 -15.72 5.72
C ALA A 58 -4.59 -15.34 4.53
N PRO A 59 -4.40 -14.14 3.94
CA PRO A 59 -5.03 -13.82 2.67
C PRO A 59 -4.41 -14.65 1.54
N GLN A 60 -5.20 -14.96 0.52
CA GLN A 60 -4.75 -15.69 -0.66
C GLN A 60 -4.19 -14.72 -1.72
N PRO A 61 -3.03 -15.02 -2.35
CA PRO A 61 -2.53 -14.23 -3.45
C PRO A 61 -3.39 -14.46 -4.71
N VAL A 62 -3.75 -13.36 -5.37
CA VAL A 62 -4.45 -13.37 -6.66
C VAL A 62 -3.59 -12.59 -7.65
N GLY A 63 -3.20 -13.26 -8.74
CA GLY A 63 -2.49 -12.65 -9.86
C GLY A 63 -3.40 -11.69 -10.63
N VAL A 64 -2.91 -10.47 -10.88
CA VAL A 64 -3.69 -9.43 -11.56
C VAL A 64 -2.81 -8.71 -12.59
N PRO A 65 -3.31 -8.52 -13.83
CA PRO A 65 -2.59 -7.76 -14.86
C PRO A 65 -2.32 -6.31 -14.44
N ARG A 66 -1.18 -5.79 -14.90
CA ARG A 66 -0.76 -4.39 -14.81
C ARG A 66 -0.16 -3.98 -16.16
N ASP A 67 -0.15 -2.68 -16.45
CA ASP A 67 0.29 -2.15 -17.75
C ASP A 67 1.72 -2.61 -18.16
N ASP A 68 2.56 -2.90 -17.18
CA ASP A 68 3.97 -3.29 -17.27
C ASP A 68 4.25 -4.63 -16.56
N GLY A 69 3.26 -5.54 -16.50
CA GLY A 69 3.46 -6.92 -16.03
C GLY A 69 2.31 -7.45 -15.17
N GLU A 70 2.65 -8.13 -14.08
CA GLU A 70 1.69 -8.68 -13.12
C GLU A 70 1.93 -8.11 -11.71
N GLN A 71 0.89 -8.08 -10.90
CA GLN A 71 0.95 -7.80 -9.47
C GLN A 71 0.23 -8.92 -8.71
N ARG A 72 0.64 -9.18 -7.47
CA ARG A 72 -0.08 -10.10 -6.59
C ARG A 72 -0.90 -9.31 -5.58
N ILE A 73 -2.21 -9.54 -5.57
CA ILE A 73 -3.12 -8.92 -4.60
C ILE A 73 -3.56 -9.98 -3.61
N PHE A 74 -3.30 -9.73 -2.34
CA PHE A 74 -3.64 -10.64 -1.26
C PHE A 74 -5.05 -10.32 -0.77
N ARG A 75 -5.97 -11.25 -1.00
CA ARG A 75 -7.40 -11.11 -0.72
C ARG A 75 -7.83 -12.07 0.37
N CYS A 76 -8.79 -11.67 1.19
CA CYS A 76 -9.44 -12.59 2.10
C CYS A 76 -10.13 -13.71 1.30
N PRO A 77 -9.91 -15.00 1.61
CA PRO A 77 -10.54 -16.10 0.89
C PRO A 77 -12.08 -16.11 1.07
N THR A 78 -12.57 -15.54 2.17
CA THR A 78 -14.00 -15.50 2.50
C THR A 78 -14.74 -14.34 1.81
N CYS A 79 -14.30 -13.09 2.05
CA CYS A 79 -15.01 -11.90 1.56
C CYS A 79 -14.31 -11.18 0.39
N GLN A 80 -13.18 -11.70 -0.10
CA GLN A 80 -12.44 -11.20 -1.27
C GLN A 80 -11.90 -9.76 -1.17
N VAL A 81 -12.03 -9.11 0.01
CA VAL A 81 -11.40 -7.83 0.30
C VAL A 81 -9.89 -7.96 0.17
N ALA A 82 -9.29 -7.09 -0.65
CA ALA A 82 -7.85 -6.96 -0.76
C ALA A 82 -7.28 -6.26 0.49
N VAL A 83 -6.32 -6.89 1.17
CA VAL A 83 -5.70 -6.33 2.38
C VAL A 83 -4.33 -5.74 2.11
N PHE A 84 -3.54 -6.35 1.22
CA PHE A 84 -2.29 -5.78 0.73
C PHE A 84 -1.93 -6.31 -0.65
N SER A 85 -0.89 -5.76 -1.26
CA SER A 85 -0.39 -6.20 -2.57
C SER A 85 1.12 -6.18 -2.61
N GLU A 86 1.67 -6.97 -3.52
CA GLU A 86 3.06 -6.91 -3.95
C GLU A 86 3.08 -6.53 -5.43
N TYR A 87 3.98 -5.60 -5.75
CA TYR A 87 4.24 -5.21 -7.13
C TYR A 87 5.59 -5.83 -7.54
N THR A 88 6.61 -5.00 -7.70
CA THR A 88 7.93 -5.41 -8.21
C THR A 88 8.84 -6.04 -7.16
N ARG A 89 8.55 -5.88 -5.87
CA ARG A 89 9.44 -6.25 -4.75
C ARG A 89 8.63 -6.96 -3.66
N PRO A 90 8.83 -8.27 -3.42
CA PRO A 90 8.08 -9.00 -2.38
C PRO A 90 8.43 -8.54 -0.96
N GLU A 91 9.56 -7.85 -0.78
CA GLU A 91 10.02 -7.26 0.48
C GLU A 91 9.18 -6.06 0.91
N VAL A 92 8.37 -5.48 0.03
CA VAL A 92 7.53 -4.31 0.30
C VAL A 92 6.07 -4.63 0.04
N ARG A 93 5.25 -4.45 1.06
CA ARG A 93 3.79 -4.58 1.01
C ARG A 93 3.15 -3.23 0.80
N PHE A 94 2.10 -3.24 0.00
CA PHE A 94 1.23 -2.09 -0.22
C PHE A 94 -0.09 -2.38 0.48
N VAL A 95 -0.15 -2.04 1.76
CA VAL A 95 -1.31 -2.31 2.62
C VAL A 95 -2.44 -1.34 2.26
N ARG A 96 -3.66 -1.85 2.12
CA ARG A 96 -4.83 -1.02 1.77
C ARG A 96 -5.25 -0.21 2.98
N GLY A 97 -5.07 1.12 2.95
CA GLY A 97 -5.34 2.00 4.10
C GLY A 97 -6.79 1.94 4.59
N GLY A 98 -7.74 1.72 3.68
CA GLY A 98 -9.15 1.56 4.04
C GLY A 98 -9.49 0.27 4.81
N THR A 99 -8.54 -0.66 4.95
CA THR A 99 -8.72 -1.89 5.75
C THR A 99 -8.16 -1.78 7.17
N LEU A 100 -7.61 -0.63 7.55
CA LEU A 100 -7.25 -0.35 8.94
C LEU A 100 -8.51 -0.26 9.81
N ASP A 101 -8.41 -0.65 11.08
CA ASP A 101 -9.50 -0.44 12.05
C ASP A 101 -9.77 1.05 12.29
N GLN A 102 -8.75 1.90 12.13
CA GLN A 102 -8.84 3.36 12.19
C GLN A 102 -8.25 3.98 10.91
N PRO A 103 -8.98 4.03 9.78
CA PRO A 103 -8.46 4.54 8.51
C PRO A 103 -8.02 6.01 8.56
N SER A 104 -8.59 6.81 9.46
CA SER A 104 -8.20 8.22 9.69
C SER A 104 -6.83 8.39 10.35
N SER A 105 -6.21 7.31 10.83
CA SER A 105 -4.86 7.34 11.44
C SER A 105 -3.72 7.52 10.44
N VAL A 106 -4.05 7.59 9.14
CA VAL A 106 -3.09 7.78 8.05
C VAL A 106 -3.65 8.77 7.03
N THR A 107 -2.76 9.58 6.47
CA THR A 107 -3.05 10.49 5.36
C THR A 107 -2.09 10.18 4.22
N PRO A 108 -2.49 10.42 2.96
CA PRO A 108 -1.57 10.30 1.84
C PRO A 108 -0.40 11.29 1.99
N ASP A 109 0.81 10.79 1.79
CA ASP A 109 2.02 11.62 1.66
C ASP A 109 2.16 12.15 0.22
N VAL A 110 1.44 11.56 -0.74
CA VAL A 110 1.47 11.95 -2.16
C VAL A 110 0.21 11.46 -2.90
N HIS A 111 -0.20 12.23 -3.90
CA HIS A 111 -1.15 11.82 -4.92
C HIS A 111 -0.42 11.52 -6.23
N ILE A 112 -0.59 10.31 -6.77
CA ILE A 112 0.10 9.87 -7.99
C ILE A 112 -0.87 9.39 -9.07
N PHE A 113 -0.38 9.44 -10.31
CA PHE A 113 -1.14 9.09 -11.51
C PHE A 113 -2.42 9.93 -11.69
N THR A 114 -2.37 11.21 -11.31
CA THR A 114 -3.53 12.10 -11.35
C THR A 114 -4.03 12.44 -12.74
N LYS A 115 -3.27 12.10 -13.79
CA LYS A 115 -3.77 12.13 -15.18
C LYS A 115 -5.04 11.30 -15.38
N SER A 116 -5.28 10.30 -14.53
CA SER A 116 -6.47 9.42 -14.56
C SER A 116 -7.47 9.69 -13.42
N LYS A 117 -7.21 10.70 -12.58
CA LYS A 117 -8.08 11.10 -11.48
C LYS A 117 -9.44 11.52 -12.02
N LEU A 118 -10.51 11.11 -11.34
CA LEU A 118 -11.85 11.55 -11.70
C LEU A 118 -12.00 13.08 -11.55
N PRO A 119 -12.60 13.79 -12.53
CA PRO A 119 -12.62 15.26 -12.54
C PRO A 119 -13.25 15.90 -11.29
N TRP A 120 -14.26 15.25 -10.71
CA TRP A 120 -15.02 15.75 -9.55
C TRP A 120 -14.30 15.61 -8.20
N ILE A 121 -13.20 14.87 -8.13
CA ILE A 121 -12.39 14.78 -6.90
C ILE A 121 -11.61 16.08 -6.72
N THR A 122 -11.63 16.66 -5.52
CA THR A 122 -10.71 17.74 -5.14
C THR A 122 -9.60 17.15 -4.28
N LEU A 123 -8.34 17.50 -4.58
CA LEU A 123 -7.19 17.05 -3.80
C LEU A 123 -6.75 18.16 -2.84
N PRO A 124 -6.30 17.83 -1.62
CA PRO A 124 -5.80 18.82 -0.69
C PRO A 124 -4.43 19.36 -1.14
N ASP A 125 -4.18 20.64 -0.88
CA ASP A 125 -2.87 21.27 -1.16
C ASP A 125 -1.75 20.79 -0.22
N SER A 126 -2.11 20.04 0.83
CA SER A 126 -1.19 19.55 1.85
C SER A 126 -0.30 18.40 1.40
N ALA A 127 -0.54 17.82 0.22
CA ALA A 127 0.24 16.72 -0.31
C ALA A 127 0.63 16.97 -1.78
N PRO A 128 1.87 16.67 -2.18
CA PRO A 128 2.30 16.80 -3.56
C PRO A 128 1.47 15.93 -4.51
N VAL A 129 1.28 16.43 -5.73
CA VAL A 129 0.43 15.83 -6.75
C VAL A 129 1.23 15.62 -8.02
N PHE A 130 1.20 14.40 -8.57
CA PHE A 130 1.91 14.04 -9.79
C PHE A 130 1.01 13.29 -10.78
N ASP A 131 1.05 13.70 -12.04
CA ASP A 131 0.30 13.07 -13.14
C ASP A 131 0.79 11.65 -13.47
N VAL A 132 2.03 11.33 -13.07
CA VAL A 132 2.68 10.02 -13.23
C VAL A 132 3.44 9.65 -11.94
N TYR A 133 4.28 8.61 -11.99
CA TYR A 133 5.16 8.28 -10.87
C TYR A 133 6.26 9.35 -10.71
N TYR A 134 6.65 9.63 -9.46
CA TYR A 134 7.65 10.64 -9.10
C TYR A 134 9.01 10.00 -8.78
N ASP A 135 10.04 10.83 -8.59
CA ASP A 135 11.33 10.36 -8.08
C ASP A 135 11.25 10.06 -6.57
N THR A 136 11.23 8.77 -6.23
CA THR A 136 11.23 8.27 -4.84
C THR A 136 12.32 8.91 -3.99
N LYS A 137 13.55 9.08 -4.51
CA LYS A 137 14.67 9.60 -3.72
C LYS A 137 14.53 11.09 -3.40
N ALA A 138 13.81 11.83 -4.26
CA ALA A 138 13.59 13.25 -4.08
C ALA A 138 12.52 13.54 -3.00
N LEU A 139 11.52 12.65 -2.85
CA LEU A 139 10.36 12.93 -2.02
C LEU A 139 10.33 12.16 -0.69
N TRP A 140 10.86 10.94 -0.62
CA TRP A 140 10.73 10.11 0.58
C TRP A 140 11.60 10.64 1.72
N PRO A 141 11.14 10.53 2.98
CA PRO A 141 11.96 10.83 4.14
C PRO A 141 13.24 9.99 4.15
N ALA A 142 14.38 10.60 4.51
CA ALA A 142 15.66 9.91 4.56
C ALA A 142 15.64 8.65 5.46
N ALA A 143 14.87 8.69 6.56
CA ALA A 143 14.67 7.54 7.42
C ALA A 143 13.94 6.37 6.71
N SER A 144 12.94 6.67 5.89
CA SER A 144 12.22 5.68 5.09
C SER A 144 13.11 5.10 3.98
N LEU A 145 13.92 5.94 3.31
CA LEU A 145 14.89 5.47 2.32
C LEU A 145 15.91 4.51 2.94
N LYS A 146 16.48 4.86 4.10
CA LYS A 146 17.42 4.00 4.82
C LYS A 146 16.81 2.65 5.20
N ARG A 147 15.54 2.64 5.66
CA ARG A 147 14.80 1.41 5.96
C ARG A 147 14.57 0.55 4.72
N LEU A 148 14.17 1.19 3.61
CA LEU A 148 14.00 0.53 2.32
C LEU A 148 15.31 -0.08 1.82
N GLU A 149 16.42 0.65 1.88
CA GLU A 149 17.74 0.13 1.51
C GLU A 149 18.12 -1.07 2.37
N ALA A 150 17.88 -1.02 3.69
CA ALA A 150 18.19 -2.11 4.60
C ALA A 150 17.37 -3.38 4.31
N VAL A 151 16.07 -3.27 3.99
CA VAL A 151 15.26 -4.47 3.65
C VAL A 151 15.70 -5.08 2.32
N LEU A 152 16.04 -4.25 1.35
CA LEU A 152 16.48 -4.70 0.03
C LEU A 152 17.87 -5.34 0.09
N ALA A 153 18.80 -4.79 0.87
CA ALA A 153 20.14 -5.35 1.02
C ALA A 153 20.10 -6.78 1.62
N ARG A 154 19.23 -7.02 2.60
CA ARG A 154 19.03 -8.35 3.20
C ARG A 154 18.46 -9.36 2.20
N ALA A 155 17.50 -8.95 1.38
CA ALA A 155 16.93 -9.84 0.37
C ALA A 155 17.96 -10.28 -0.68
N HIS A 156 18.96 -9.43 -0.99
CA HIS A 156 20.06 -9.80 -1.89
C HIS A 156 21.12 -10.69 -1.21
N SER A 157 21.26 -10.68 0.12
CA SER A 157 22.18 -11.56 0.83
C SER A 157 21.63 -12.97 1.04
N ASP A 158 20.30 -13.11 1.01
CA ASP A 158 19.59 -14.36 1.26
C ASP A 158 19.24 -15.12 -0.05
N ALA A 159 19.59 -14.54 -1.21
CA ALA A 159 19.36 -15.08 -2.56
C ALA A 159 20.65 -15.63 -3.18
#